data_AF-I4C519-F1
#
_entry.id   AF-I4C519-F1
#
_cell.length_a   1.000
_cell.length_b   1.000
_cell.length_c   1.000
_cell.angle_alpha   90.00
_cell.angle_beta   90.00
_cell.angle_gamma   90.00
#
_symmetry.space_group_name_H-M   'P 1'
#
loop_
_entity.id
_entity.type
_entity.pdbx_description
1 polymer ?
#
loop_
_entity_poly.entity_id
_entity_poly.type
_entity_poly.pdbx_seq_one_letter_code
_entity_poly.pdbx_strand_id
1 'polypeptide(L)'
;MTFDASILDKIDALHDEGRDFVERGQIHGVAVEYEFDTCSFDKWRRKANDLLYALGGCDDLYYQRFSKQVSRPHVKDLEVGLRILNAVRDDVSSRILRERTGKACPEKGCSRPSAGFD
;
A
#
# COMPACT_ATOMS: atom_id res chain seq x y z
N MET A 1 -13.17 -1.72 -12.87
CA MET A 1 -13.35 -0.97 -11.62
C MET A 1 -12.79 0.41 -11.88
N THR A 2 -13.60 1.48 -11.81
CA THR A 2 -13.09 2.84 -12.02
C THR A 2 -12.43 3.32 -10.73
N PHE A 3 -11.13 3.58 -10.79
CA PHE A 3 -10.41 4.12 -9.65
C PHE A 3 -10.62 5.64 -9.61
N ASP A 4 -11.41 6.12 -8.67
CA ASP A 4 -11.54 7.57 -8.44
C ASP A 4 -10.33 8.06 -7.62
N ALA A 5 -9.94 9.33 -7.76
CA ALA A 5 -8.86 9.96 -7.01
C ALA A 5 -9.02 9.80 -5.49
N SER A 6 -10.27 9.69 -5.02
CA SER A 6 -10.60 9.40 -3.62
C SER A 6 -10.03 8.08 -3.08
N ILE A 7 -9.61 7.15 -3.94
CA ILE A 7 -8.96 5.89 -3.52
C ILE A 7 -7.52 6.14 -3.08
N LEU A 8 -6.78 7.01 -3.79
CA LEU A 8 -5.42 7.38 -3.39
C LEU A 8 -5.45 8.07 -2.02
N ASP A 9 -6.41 8.97 -1.80
CA ASP A 9 -6.60 9.65 -0.51
C ASP A 9 -6.89 8.65 0.63
N LYS A 10 -7.66 7.58 0.37
CA LYS A 10 -7.92 6.53 1.37
C LYS A 10 -6.68 5.70 1.68
N ILE A 11 -5.86 5.40 0.68
CA ILE A 11 -4.60 4.67 0.88
C ILE A 11 -3.63 5.55 1.70
N ASP A 12 -3.53 6.83 1.36
CA ASP A 12 -2.66 7.80 2.04
C ASP A 12 -3.07 7.99 3.50
N ALA A 13 -4.37 8.14 3.77
CA ALA A 13 -4.88 8.23 5.14
C ALA A 13 -4.57 6.99 6.00
N LEU A 14 -4.65 5.79 5.42
CA LEU A 14 -4.30 4.55 6.13
C LEU A 14 -2.79 4.38 6.31
N HIS A 15 -2.00 4.91 5.37
CA HIS A 15 -0.55 4.94 5.50
C HIS A 15 -0.11 5.86 6.63
N ASP A 16 -0.66 7.07 6.68
CA ASP A 16 -0.40 8.03 7.76
C ASP A 16 -0.85 7.48 9.13
N GLU A 17 -2.06 6.89 9.23
CA GLU A 17 -2.54 6.23 10.47
C GLU A 17 -1.56 5.13 10.92
N GLY A 18 -1.04 4.33 9.98
CA GLY A 18 -0.07 3.28 10.28
C GLY A 18 1.31 3.81 10.68
N ARG A 19 1.78 4.90 10.06
CA ARG A 19 3.06 5.55 10.38
C ARG A 19 3.04 6.11 11.80
N ASP A 20 1.94 6.76 12.18
CA ASP A 20 1.77 7.31 13.53
C ASP A 20 1.92 6.23 14.61
N PHE A 21 1.48 4.99 14.37
CA PHE A 21 1.70 3.88 15.32
C PHE A 21 3.18 3.49 15.43
N VAL A 22 3.91 3.47 14.32
CA VAL A 22 5.35 3.16 14.32
C VAL A 22 6.13 4.24 15.06
N GLU A 23 5.85 5.51 14.78
CA GLU A 23 6.52 6.64 15.43
C GLU A 23 6.26 6.65 16.95
N ARG A 24 5.01 6.45 17.38
CA ARG A 24 4.67 6.32 18.81
C ARG A 24 5.39 5.13 19.47
N GLY A 25 5.53 4.02 18.77
CA GLY A 25 6.26 2.85 19.26
C GLY A 25 7.79 3.04 19.33
N GLN A 26 8.36 3.93 18.53
CA GLN A 26 9.82 4.19 18.48
C GLN A 26 10.29 5.30 19.41
N ILE A 27 9.46 6.33 19.68
CA ILE A 27 9.83 7.48 20.54
C ILE A 27 10.01 7.07 22.01
N HIS A 28 9.47 5.93 22.45
CA HIS A 28 9.51 5.48 23.84
C HIS A 28 10.54 4.38 24.09
N GLY A 29 11.77 4.54 23.57
CA GLY A 29 12.92 3.64 23.74
C GLY A 29 13.44 3.41 25.17
N VAL A 30 12.60 3.59 26.19
CA VAL A 30 12.86 3.21 27.58
C VAL A 30 11.80 2.19 27.94
N ALA A 31 12.20 1.11 28.60
CA ALA A 31 11.39 -0.02 29.05
C ALA A 31 10.20 0.37 29.97
N VAL A 32 9.27 1.16 29.45
CA VAL A 32 7.89 1.19 29.87
C VAL A 32 7.25 0.16 28.96
N GLU A 33 6.70 -0.88 29.56
CA GLU A 33 5.80 -1.83 28.91
C GLU A 33 4.65 -1.04 28.30
N TYR A 34 4.87 -0.44 27.12
CA TYR A 34 3.79 0.08 26.32
C TYR A 34 3.14 -1.18 25.77
N GLU A 35 2.05 -1.59 26.40
CA GLU A 35 1.11 -2.52 25.79
C GLU A 35 0.80 -1.93 24.41
N PHE A 36 1.39 -2.54 23.38
CA PHE A 36 1.16 -2.14 22.01
C PHE A 36 -0.34 -2.06 21.83
N ASP A 37 -0.87 -0.91 21.41
CA ASP A 37 -2.31 -0.65 21.36
C ASP A 37 -2.97 -1.59 20.33
N THR A 38 -3.35 -2.77 20.84
CA THR A 38 -3.89 -3.88 20.05
C THR A 38 -5.21 -3.49 19.42
N CYS A 39 -6.01 -2.65 20.08
CA CYS A 39 -7.30 -2.17 19.60
C CYS A 39 -7.12 -1.24 18.40
N SER A 40 -6.21 -0.27 18.51
CA SER A 40 -5.91 0.64 17.40
C SER A 40 -5.30 -0.10 16.22
N PHE A 41 -4.39 -1.05 16.47
CA PHE A 41 -3.83 -1.92 15.45
C PHE A 41 -4.90 -2.74 14.73
N ASP A 42 -5.78 -3.42 15.46
CA ASP A 42 -6.83 -4.24 14.84
C ASP A 42 -7.80 -3.41 14.02
N LYS A 43 -8.12 -2.19 14.48
CA LYS A 43 -8.97 -1.26 13.74
C LYS A 43 -8.31 -0.84 12.43
N TRP A 44 -7.05 -0.43 12.47
CA TRP A 44 -6.29 -0.07 11.28
C TRP A 44 -6.13 -1.25 10.32
N ARG A 45 -5.76 -2.43 10.85
CA ARG A 45 -5.61 -3.67 10.09
C ARG A 45 -6.89 -4.03 9.35
N ARG A 46 -8.05 -3.97 10.01
CA ARG A 46 -9.34 -4.24 9.37
C ARG A 46 -9.64 -3.25 8.25
N LYS A 47 -9.52 -1.94 8.51
CA LYS A 47 -9.74 -0.91 7.47
C LYS A 47 -8.85 -1.13 6.25
N ALA A 48 -7.56 -1.41 6.47
CA ALA A 48 -6.62 -1.68 5.39
C ALA A 48 -6.97 -2.96 4.63
N ASN A 49 -7.29 -4.04 5.34
CA ASN A 49 -7.67 -5.31 4.73
C ASN A 49 -8.97 -5.18 3.90
N ASP A 50 -9.96 -4.47 4.42
CA ASP A 50 -11.23 -4.19 3.73
C ASP A 50 -11.01 -3.35 2.47
N LEU A 51 -10.12 -2.34 2.53
CA LEU A 51 -9.75 -1.54 1.37
C LEU A 51 -9.07 -2.42 0.30
N LEU A 52 -8.09 -3.24 0.68
CA LEU A 52 -7.37 -4.11 -0.25
C LEU A 52 -8.32 -5.13 -0.90
N TYR A 53 -9.22 -5.71 -0.12
CA TYR A 53 -10.27 -6.59 -0.63
C TYR A 53 -11.18 -5.85 -1.62
N ALA A 54 -11.58 -4.62 -1.29
CA ALA A 54 -12.40 -3.82 -2.19
C ALA A 54 -11.68 -3.46 -3.50
N LEU A 55 -10.35 -3.37 -3.52
CA LEU A 55 -9.59 -3.00 -4.72
C LEU A 55 -9.35 -4.18 -5.67
N GLY A 56 -9.13 -5.38 -5.15
CA GLY A 56 -8.70 -6.52 -5.95
C GLY A 56 -9.40 -7.86 -5.67
N GLY A 57 -10.24 -7.93 -4.64
CA GLY A 57 -10.92 -9.16 -4.22
C GLY A 57 -10.02 -10.13 -3.44
N CYS A 58 -10.50 -11.36 -3.26
CA CYS A 58 -9.80 -12.39 -2.46
C CYS A 58 -8.51 -12.92 -3.10
N ASP A 59 -8.41 -12.85 -4.42
CA ASP A 59 -7.29 -13.38 -5.20
C ASP A 59 -6.20 -12.34 -5.44
N ASP A 60 -6.41 -11.11 -4.98
CA ASP A 60 -5.41 -10.05 -5.08
C ASP A 60 -4.20 -10.33 -4.19
N LEU A 61 -3.02 -10.18 -4.78
CA LEU A 61 -1.75 -10.48 -4.12
C LEU A 61 -1.51 -9.57 -2.90
N TYR A 62 -1.91 -8.30 -2.96
CA TYR A 62 -1.73 -7.36 -1.86
C TYR A 62 -2.67 -7.71 -0.70
N TYR A 63 -3.94 -8.03 -0.99
CA TYR A 63 -4.88 -8.53 0.01
C TYR A 63 -4.37 -9.80 0.71
N GLN A 64 -3.96 -10.82 -0.05
CA GLN A 64 -3.46 -12.07 0.53
C GLN A 64 -2.19 -11.88 1.35
N ARG A 65 -1.26 -11.04 0.87
CA ARG A 65 -0.02 -10.74 1.60
C ARG A 65 -0.30 -9.97 2.88
N PHE A 66 -1.16 -8.96 2.82
CA PHE A 66 -1.51 -8.13 3.98
C PHE A 66 -2.17 -8.97 5.06
N SER A 67 -3.25 -9.69 4.71
CA SER A 67 -3.99 -10.55 5.65
C SER A 67 -3.11 -11.62 6.32
N LYS A 68 -2.11 -12.16 5.61
CA LYS A 68 -1.20 -13.16 6.15
C LYS A 68 -0.07 -12.57 7.01
N GLN A 69 0.53 -11.46 6.58
CA GLN A 69 1.76 -10.94 7.19
C GLN A 69 1.53 -9.84 8.23
N VAL A 70 0.38 -9.17 8.19
CA VAL A 70 0.00 -8.13 9.14
C VAL A 70 -1.01 -8.74 10.09
N SER A 71 -0.53 -9.54 11.05
CA SER A 71 -1.39 -10.40 11.87
C SER A 71 -1.27 -10.11 13.35
N ARG A 72 -0.16 -9.52 13.78
CA ARG A 72 0.14 -9.28 15.18
C ARG A 72 0.33 -7.79 15.45
N PRO A 73 -0.11 -7.32 16.62
CA PRO A 73 0.12 -5.96 17.08
C PRO A 73 1.61 -5.75 17.42
N HIS A 74 2.42 -5.57 16.38
CA HIS A 74 3.87 -5.44 16.50
C HIS A 74 4.41 -4.49 15.43
N VAL A 75 5.46 -3.73 15.75
CA VAL A 75 6.06 -2.72 14.84
C VAL A 75 6.49 -3.33 13.51
N LYS A 76 7.09 -4.54 13.53
CA LYS A 76 7.46 -5.27 12.31
C LYS A 76 6.28 -5.54 11.37
N ASP A 77 5.11 -5.92 11.91
CA ASP A 77 3.92 -6.19 11.11
C ASP A 77 3.35 -4.88 10.55
N LEU A 78 3.38 -3.79 11.32
CA LEU A 78 3.03 -2.44 10.83
C LEU A 78 3.92 -2.03 9.65
N GLU A 79 5.24 -2.15 9.79
CA GLU A 79 6.19 -1.81 8.71
C GLU A 79 5.97 -2.63 7.45
N VAL A 80 5.53 -3.89 7.58
CA VAL A 80 5.14 -4.72 6.44
C VAL A 80 3.86 -4.19 5.80
N GLY A 81 2.84 -3.89 6.61
CA GLY A 81 1.58 -3.34 6.11
C GLY A 81 1.76 -2.00 5.39
N LEU A 82 2.58 -1.10 5.94
CA LEU A 82 2.93 0.18 5.31
C LEU A 82 3.62 0.00 3.96
N ARG A 83 4.55 -0.96 3.85
CA ARG A 83 5.20 -1.29 2.57
C ARG A 83 4.21 -1.81 1.54
N ILE A 84 3.23 -2.61 1.96
CA ILE A 84 2.17 -3.10 1.07
C ILE A 84 1.27 -1.94 0.61
N LEU A 85 0.84 -1.06 1.52
CA LEU A 85 0.04 0.11 1.18
C LEU A 85 0.75 1.04 0.19
N ASN A 86 2.05 1.27 0.35
CA ASN A 86 2.85 2.02 -0.63
C ASN A 86 2.85 1.37 -2.02
N ALA A 87 3.09 0.06 -2.09
CA ALA A 87 3.07 -0.66 -3.36
C ALA A 87 1.70 -0.58 -4.06
N VAL A 88 0.62 -0.70 -3.29
CA VAL A 88 -0.76 -0.58 -3.79
C VAL A 88 -1.03 0.84 -4.30
N ARG A 89 -0.58 1.85 -3.56
CA ARG A 89 -0.69 3.26 -3.96
C ARG A 89 -0.03 3.51 -5.32
N ASP A 90 1.20 3.03 -5.49
CA ASP A 90 1.96 3.20 -6.73
C ASP A 90 1.29 2.50 -7.91
N ASP A 91 0.78 1.28 -7.70
CA ASP A 91 0.03 0.52 -8.71
C ASP A 91 -1.28 1.22 -9.11
N VAL A 92 -2.06 1.69 -8.13
CA VAL A 92 -3.31 2.42 -8.38
C VAL A 92 -3.04 3.73 -9.10
N SER A 93 -2.02 4.49 -8.68
CA SER A 93 -1.60 5.73 -9.33
C SER A 93 -1.21 5.49 -10.78
N SER A 94 -0.40 4.47 -11.05
CA SER A 94 0.00 4.06 -12.40
C SER A 94 -1.20 3.68 -13.27
N ARG A 95 -2.17 2.94 -12.72
CA ARG A 95 -3.42 2.58 -13.43
C ARG A 95 -4.26 3.81 -13.76
N ILE A 96 -4.48 4.73 -12.81
CA ILE A 96 -5.21 5.98 -13.04
C ILE A 96 -4.54 6.81 -14.15
N LEU A 97 -3.20 6.91 -14.14
CA LEU A 97 -2.45 7.60 -15.17
C LEU A 97 -2.61 6.95 -16.55
N ARG A 98 -2.58 5.62 -16.64
CA ARG A 98 -2.82 4.88 -17.89
C ARG A 98 -4.23 5.09 -18.43
N GLU A 99 -5.24 5.04 -17.55
CA GLU A 99 -6.64 5.29 -17.91
C GLU A 99 -6.84 6.74 -18.40
N ARG A 100 -6.24 7.72 -17.73
CA ARG A 100 -6.31 9.14 -18.13
C ARG A 100 -5.57 9.47 -19.42
N THR A 101 -4.45 8.81 -19.68
CA THR A 101 -3.63 9.10 -20.87
C THR A 101 -4.10 8.35 -22.12
N GLY A 102 -5.01 7.37 -21.98
CA GLY A 102 -5.63 6.64 -23.09
C GLY A 102 -4.65 5.87 -23.99
N LYS A 103 -3.37 5.85 -23.66
CA LYS A 103 -2.32 5.20 -24.45
C LYS A 103 -2.05 3.84 -23.85
N ALA A 104 -2.63 2.81 -24.48
CA ALA A 104 -2.04 1.48 -24.42
C ALA A 104 -0.55 1.63 -24.79
N CYS A 105 0.36 1.06 -23.99
CA CYS A 105 1.74 0.90 -24.44
C CYS A 105 1.70 0.25 -25.83
N PRO A 106 2.30 0.86 -26.87
CA PRO A 106 2.31 0.22 -28.17
C PRO A 106 3.07 -1.10 -28.04
N GLU A 107 2.36 -2.23 -28.17
CA GLU A 107 2.93 -3.59 -28.14
C GLU A 107 3.94 -3.85 -29.27
N LYS A 108 4.18 -2.88 -30.16
CA LYS A 108 5.30 -2.89 -31.11
C LYS A 108 5.96 -1.53 -31.12
N GLY A 109 7.13 -1.44 -30.49
CA GLY A 109 7.89 -0.18 -30.52
C GLY A 109 9.01 -0.01 -29.51
N CYS A 110 9.34 -1.00 -28.67
CA CYS A 110 10.65 -1.04 -28.02
C CYS A 110 11.75 -1.38 -29.05
N SER A 111 11.86 -0.58 -30.11
CA SER A 111 13.08 -0.53 -30.90
C SER A 111 14.03 0.38 -30.14
N ARG A 112 14.99 -0.25 -29.45
CA ARG A 112 16.26 0.34 -29.05
C ARG A 112 16.69 1.33 -30.15
N PRO A 113 17.05 2.59 -29.85
CA PRO A 113 17.58 3.47 -30.88
C PRO A 113 18.85 2.80 -31.39
N SER A 114 18.78 2.23 -32.60
CA SER A 114 19.97 1.92 -33.38
C SER A 114 20.60 3.26 -33.64
N ALA A 115 21.67 3.55 -32.90
CA ALA A 115 22.55 4.66 -33.18
C ALA A 115 23.10 4.45 -34.60
N GLY A 116 22.48 5.13 -35.56
CA GLY A 116 23.14 5.45 -36.81
C GLY A 116 24.20 6.49 -36.49
N PHE A 117 25.45 6.07 -36.54
CA PHE A 117 26.56 6.98 -36.81
C PHE A 117 27.07 6.60 -38.20
N ASP A 118 26.98 7.61 -39.08
CA ASP A 118 27.64 7.70 -40.38
C ASP A 118 29.16 7.46 -40.24
#